data_AF-A0A101X4T2-F1
#
_entry.id   AF-A0A101X4T2-F1
#
_cell.length_a   1.000
_cell.length_b   1.000
_cell.length_c   1.000
_cell.angle_alpha   90.00
_cell.angle_beta   90.00
_cell.angle_gamma   90.00
#
_symmetry.space_group_name_H-M   'P 1'
#
loop_
_entity.id
_entity.type
_entity.pdbx_description
1 polymer ?
#
loop_
_entity_poly.entity_id
_entity_poly.type
_entity_poly.pdbx_seq_one_letter_code
_entity_poly.pdbx_strand_id
1 'polypeptide(L)' 'MEPVAVVGKVVILNKLPKTRTGKVMRRVLGAAVTGQNPGDLSTLEDEESLEELKGAFSRGSYLNKQ' A
#
# COMPACT_ATOMS: atom_id res chain seq x y z
N MET A 1 -18.72 14.89 -21.62
CA MET A 1 -17.43 15.04 -20.92
C MET A 1 -17.23 13.77 -20.11
N GLU A 2 -16.15 13.04 -20.34
CA GLU A 2 -15.87 11.80 -19.63
C GLU A 2 -15.32 12.05 -18.21
N PRO A 3 -15.41 11.06 -17.30
CA PRO A 3 -14.89 11.21 -15.94
C PRO A 3 -13.37 11.36 -15.93
N VAL A 4 -12.89 12.39 -15.22
CA VAL A 4 -11.45 12.69 -15.05
C VAL A 4 -10.71 11.66 -14.19
N ALA A 5 -11.42 10.91 -13.35
CA ALA A 5 -10.85 9.85 -12.51
C ALA A 5 -11.86 8.73 -12.30
N VAL A 6 -11.42 7.49 -12.49
CA VAL A 6 -12.19 6.27 -12.20
C VAL A 6 -11.42 5.47 -11.15
N VAL A 7 -12.05 5.18 -10.02
CA VAL A 7 -11.45 4.35 -8.97
C VAL A 7 -11.64 2.89 -9.36
N GLY A 8 -10.55 2.20 -9.70
CA GLY A 8 -10.62 0.81 -10.14
C GLY A 8 -10.87 -0.20 -9.00
N LYS A 9 -10.29 0.04 -7.82
CA LYS A 9 -10.40 -0.88 -6.68
C LYS A 9 -10.18 -0.16 -5.35
N VAL A 10 -10.84 -0.66 -4.32
CA VAL A 10 -10.71 -0.20 -2.93
C VAL A 10 -10.35 -1.39 -2.04
N VAL A 11 -9.38 -1.20 -1.16
CA VAL A 11 -8.98 -2.18 -0.14
C VAL A 11 -9.15 -1.54 1.22
N ILE A 12 -9.77 -2.27 2.14
CA ILE A 12 -9.92 -1.86 3.53
C ILE A 12 -8.86 -2.57 4.36
N LEU A 13 -8.14 -1.79 5.15
CA LEU A 13 -7.10 -2.25 6.08
C LEU A 13 -7.47 -1.75 7.48
N ASN A 14 -7.08 -2.49 8.50
CA ASN A 14 -7.25 -2.07 9.89
C ASN A 14 -6.26 -0.96 10.24
N LYS A 15 -5.04 -1.01 9.70
CA LYS A 15 -4.02 0.02 9.90
C LYS A 15 -3.32 0.40 8.60
N LEU A 16 -2.90 1.67 8.52
CA LEU A 16 -2.06 2.17 7.44
C LEU A 16 -0.59 2.21 7.87
N PRO A 17 0.36 1.94 6.96
CA PRO A 17 1.77 2.15 7.22
C PRO A 17 2.07 3.61 7.55
N LYS A 18 2.54 3.85 8.77
CA LYS A 18 2.83 5.18 9.30
C LYS A 18 4.24 5.26 9.88
N THR A 19 4.83 6.45 9.83
CA THR A 19 6.07 6.74 10.55
C THR A 19 5.81 6.87 12.05
N ARG A 20 6.86 6.85 12.88
CA ARG A 20 6.80 7.16 14.33
C ARG A 20 6.20 8.53 14.70
N THR A 21 5.97 9.39 13.70
CA THR A 21 5.31 10.70 13.84
C THR A 21 3.88 10.70 13.27
N GLY A 22 3.34 9.54 12.93
CA GLY A 22 1.98 9.34 12.44
C GLY A 22 1.75 9.65 10.96
N LYS A 23 2.78 10.03 10.20
CA LYS A 23 2.64 10.35 8.77
C LYS A 23 2.47 9.08 7.95
N VAL A 24 1.47 9.05 7.06
CA VAL A 24 1.22 7.91 6.17
C VAL A 24 2.36 7.78 5.15
N MET A 25 2.97 6.59 5.09
CA MET A 25 4.07 6.27 4.18
C MET A 25 3.53 5.87 2.80
N ARG A 26 3.01 6.83 2.03
CA ARG A 26 2.41 6.57 0.71
C ARG A 26 3.33 5.84 -0.27
N ARG A 27 4.66 6.02 -0.16
CA ARG A 27 5.64 5.29 -0.98
C ARG A 27 5.57 3.77 -0.78
N VAL A 28 5.27 3.33 0.43
CA VAL A 28 5.09 1.91 0.76
C VAL A 28 3.83 1.38 0.09
N LEU A 29 2.75 2.15 0.15
CA LEU A 29 1.49 1.80 -0.53
C LEU A 29 1.71 1.70 -2.05
N GLY A 30 2.42 2.66 -2.64
CA GLY A 30 2.78 2.63 -4.07
C GLY A 30 3.60 1.38 -4.42
N ALA A 31 4.67 1.12 -3.66
CA ALA A 31 5.53 -0.05 -3.82
C ALA A 31 4.78 -1.38 -3.69
N ALA A 32 3.82 -1.48 -2.77
CA ALA A 32 2.99 -2.66 -2.62
C ALA A 32 2.07 -2.91 -3.84
N VAL A 33 1.58 -1.84 -4.48
CA VAL A 33 0.76 -1.91 -5.69
C VAL A 33 1.62 -2.23 -6.92
N THR A 34 2.79 -1.61 -7.04
CA THR A 34 3.67 -1.71 -8.23
C THR A 34 4.69 -2.85 -8.14
N GLY A 35 4.79 -3.55 -7.01
CA GLY A 35 5.80 -4.58 -6.75
C GLY A 35 7.23 -4.01 -6.64
N GLN A 36 7.39 -2.69 -6.52
CA GLN A 36 8.68 -2.04 -6.40
C GLN A 36 9.22 -2.09 -4.96
N ASN A 37 10.52 -1.78 -4.78
CA ASN A 37 11.10 -1.68 -3.45
C ASN A 37 10.65 -0.36 -2.77
N PRO A 38 10.08 -0.39 -1.56
CA PRO A 38 9.65 0.81 -0.85
C PRO A 38 10.81 1.71 -0.37
N GLY A 39 12.06 1.22 -0.37
CA GLY A 39 13.23 1.92 0.17
C GLY A 39 13.37 1.75 1.68
N ASP A 40 14.01 2.70 2.35
CA ASP A 40 14.28 2.64 3.81
C ASP A 40 13.00 2.58 4.65
N LEU A 41 12.86 1.64 5.57
CA LEU A 41 11.69 1.50 6.46
C LEU A 41 12.01 1.75 7.93
N SER A 42 13.21 2.23 8.26
CA SER A 42 13.70 2.44 9.64
C SER A 42 12.81 3.34 10.51
N THR A 43 12.00 4.19 9.89
CA THR A 43 11.08 5.14 10.55
C THR A 43 9.66 4.64 10.70
N LEU A 44 9.35 3.44 10.18
CA LEU A 44 8.06 2.80 10.33
C LEU A 44 7.77 2.55 11.82
N GLU A 45 6.53 2.82 12.21
CA GLU A 45 6.06 2.60 13.58
C GLU A 45 5.64 1.15 13.80
N ASP A 46 4.90 0.58 12.84
CA ASP A 46 4.22 -0.70 13.00
C ASP A 46 4.42 -1.59 11.75
N GLU A 47 5.18 -2.68 11.92
CA GLU A 47 5.42 -3.67 10.86
C GLU A 47 4.17 -4.49 10.52
N GLU A 48 3.21 -4.65 11.46
CA GLU A 48 1.95 -5.37 11.24
C GLU A 48 1.15 -4.74 10.08
N SER A 49 1.19 -3.41 9.98
CA SER A 49 0.54 -2.67 8.89
C SER A 49 1.10 -3.01 7.50
N LEU A 50 2.37 -3.44 7.41
CA LEU A 50 2.98 -3.89 6.15
C LEU A 50 2.55 -5.29 5.78
N GLU A 51 2.47 -6.17 6.77
CA GLU A 51 2.03 -7.55 6.55
C GLU A 51 0.57 -7.61 6.13
N GLU A 52 -0.29 -6.84 6.80
CA GLU A 52 -1.70 -6.71 6.42
C GLU A 52 -1.85 -6.20 4.98
N LEU A 53 -1.09 -5.15 4.64
CA LEU A 53 -1.03 -4.60 3.29
C LEU A 53 -0.64 -5.70 2.29
N LYS A 54 0.51 -6.35 2.48
CA LYS A 54 0.98 -7.43 1.59
C LYS A 54 -0.06 -8.54 1.46
N GLY A 55 -0.67 -8.98 2.55
CA GLY A 55 -1.71 -10.01 2.55
C GLY A 55 -2.98 -9.58 1.81
N ALA A 56 -3.36 -8.31 1.87
CA ALA A 56 -4.50 -7.78 1.10
C ALA A 56 -4.20 -7.74 -0.41
N PHE A 57 -2.95 -7.48 -0.79
CA PHE A 57 -2.51 -7.53 -2.19
C PHE A 57 -2.34 -8.97 -2.71
N SER A 58 -1.84 -9.91 -1.91
CA SER A 58 -1.73 -11.32 -2.31
C SER A 58 -3.09 -11.98 -2.54
N ARG A 59 -4.08 -11.72 -1.66
CA ARG A 59 -5.46 -12.21 -1.82
C ARG A 59 -6.17 -11.60 -3.03
N GLY A 60 -5.67 -10.46 -3.50
CA GLY A 60 -6.33 -9.61 -4.48
C GLY A 60 -5.72 -9.62 -5.87
N SER A 61 -5.01 -10.66 -6.34
CA SER A 61 -4.52 -10.81 -7.73
C SER A 61 -4.01 -9.51 -8.39
N TYR A 62 -3.12 -8.77 -7.72
CA TYR A 62 -2.51 -7.55 -8.29
C TYR A 62 -1.25 -7.84 -9.11
N LEU A 63 -0.74 -9.06 -9.08
CA LEU A 63 0.51 -9.45 -9.74
C LEU A 63 0.36 -9.87 -11.21
N ASN A 64 -0.83 -9.74 -11.80
CA ASN A 64 -1.04 -10.01 -13.23
C ASN A 64 -1.26 -8.72 -14.02
N LYS A 65 -0.15 -8.07 -14.37
CA LYS A 65 -0.01 -7.30 -15.61
C LYS A 65 1.49 -7.09 -15.85
N GLN A 66 2.12 -8.11 -16.44
CA GLN A 66 3.19 -7.83 -17.40
C GLN A 66 2.54 -7.34 -18.70
#